data_AF-A0A5F1Z6V3-F1
#
_entry.id   AF-A0A5F1Z6V3-F1
#
_cell.length_a   1.000
_cell.length_b   1.000
_cell.length_c   1.000
_cell.angle_alpha   90.00
_cell.angle_beta   90.00
_cell.angle_gamma   90.00
#
_symmetry.space_group_name_H-M   'P 1'
#
loop_
_entity.id
_entity.type
_entity.pdbx_description
1 polymer ?
#
loop_
_entity_poly.entity_id
_entity_poly.type
_entity_poly.pdbx_seq_one_letter_code
_entity_poly.pdbx_strand_id
1 'polypeptide(L)'
;MNTHLQKIKEQLRPLAETIKTLIIRFYKIGTGETKLTRDFIFLFASWFSLLIFFSFFILAEQNPFRLLVPFQLYSYPSLDHREPVVIYISNGEGEQIPIHRKVLKQEETGAFIYQLVGEVGSPPYFDSVEALAKDGKIFSPKKLLDIRFALKQSWFVEKDTKLIIDWNLPILQDVMEKYRLPRTKTDELADSEEENPNAPVDTITYYTAGTDTGPKESEEVVNKRRILAMESTIRALNASLFENFKDLKSIEHKFSGEANTAYQWETISPLASRP
;
A
#
# COMPACT_ATOMS: atom_id res chain seq x y z
N MET A 1 -65.47 37.05 23.02
CA MET A 1 -65.57 35.75 23.72
C MET A 1 -65.00 34.69 22.78
N ASN A 2 -63.79 34.17 23.05
CA ASN A 2 -63.03 33.36 22.08
C ASN A 2 -63.50 31.89 22.07
N THR A 3 -64.58 31.65 21.33
CA THR A 3 -65.21 30.34 21.14
C THR A 3 -64.29 29.30 20.48
N HIS A 4 -63.29 29.73 19.71
CA HIS A 4 -62.30 28.83 19.11
C HIS A 4 -61.32 28.21 20.11
N LEU A 5 -60.89 28.96 21.13
CA LEU A 5 -59.98 28.46 22.17
C LEU A 5 -60.67 27.45 23.10
N GLN A 6 -61.97 27.64 23.35
CA GLN A 6 -62.77 26.67 24.12
C GLN A 6 -62.94 25.34 23.37
N LYS A 7 -63.21 25.36 22.05
CA LYS A 7 -63.30 24.14 21.24
C LYS A 7 -62.02 23.33 21.20
N ILE A 8 -60.86 23.99 21.06
CA ILE A 8 -59.55 23.31 21.06
C ILE A 8 -59.28 22.66 22.43
N LYS A 9 -59.61 23.37 23.52
CA LYS A 9 -59.45 22.84 24.89
C LYS A 9 -60.38 21.66 25.18
N GLU A 10 -61.60 21.65 24.64
CA GLU A 10 -62.53 20.53 24.75
C GLU A 10 -62.07 19.31 23.94
N GLN A 11 -61.49 19.50 22.75
CA GLN A 11 -60.94 18.41 21.94
C GLN A 11 -59.63 17.83 22.50
N LEU A 12 -58.80 18.62 23.18
CA LEU A 12 -57.56 18.16 23.83
C LEU A 12 -57.80 17.44 25.15
N ARG A 13 -58.95 17.65 25.80
CA ARG A 13 -59.30 17.02 27.08
C ARG A 13 -59.34 15.48 27.03
N PRO A 14 -60.02 14.82 26.07
CA PRO A 14 -59.99 13.37 25.95
C PRO A 14 -58.61 12.82 25.57
N LEU A 15 -57.81 13.61 24.85
CA LEU A 15 -56.44 13.26 24.46
C LEU A 15 -55.49 13.30 25.68
N ALA A 16 -55.63 14.32 26.51
CA ALA A 16 -54.90 14.41 27.78
C ALA A 16 -55.29 13.28 28.76
N GLU A 17 -56.58 12.91 28.81
CA GLU A 17 -57.05 11.79 29.63
C GLU A 17 -56.54 10.45 29.12
N THR A 18 -56.55 10.19 27.82
CA THR A 18 -55.97 8.97 27.22
C THR A 18 -54.46 8.88 27.44
N ILE A 19 -53.72 9.98 27.28
CA ILE A 19 -52.29 10.04 27.59
C ILE A 19 -52.03 9.77 29.07
N LYS A 20 -52.80 10.38 29.98
CA LYS A 20 -52.67 10.14 31.41
C LYS A 20 -52.95 8.69 31.77
N THR A 21 -53.93 8.07 31.12
CA THR A 21 -54.26 6.64 31.30
C THR A 21 -53.14 5.73 30.78
N LEU A 22 -52.53 6.08 29.65
CA LEU A 22 -51.35 5.39 29.11
C LEU A 22 -50.14 5.52 30.02
N ILE A 23 -49.85 6.73 30.54
CA ILE A 23 -48.76 6.96 31.49
C ILE A 23 -48.98 6.15 32.77
N ILE A 24 -50.20 6.12 33.32
CA ILE A 24 -50.52 5.32 34.50
C ILE A 24 -50.39 3.82 34.21
N ARG A 25 -50.79 3.35 33.02
CA ARG A 25 -50.56 1.96 32.60
C ARG A 25 -49.07 1.66 32.47
N PHE A 26 -48.29 2.52 31.85
CA PHE A 26 -46.83 2.39 31.75
C PHE A 26 -46.15 2.44 33.12
N TYR A 27 -46.64 3.28 34.03
CA TYR A 27 -46.15 3.38 35.40
C TYR A 27 -46.46 2.10 36.19
N LYS A 28 -47.70 1.58 36.12
CA LYS A 28 -48.07 0.26 36.66
C LYS A 28 -47.32 -0.88 36.00
N ILE A 29 -46.93 -0.70 34.72
CA ILE A 29 -46.05 -1.62 34.01
C ILE A 29 -44.63 -1.58 34.59
N GLY A 30 -44.13 -0.38 34.93
CA GLY A 30 -42.81 -0.17 35.53
C GLY A 30 -42.72 -0.54 37.01
N THR A 31 -43.80 -0.44 37.78
CA THR A 31 -43.80 -0.68 39.25
C THR A 31 -44.12 -2.11 39.66
N GLY A 32 -44.45 -3.01 38.74
CA GLY A 32 -44.45 -4.46 39.00
C GLY A 32 -45.66 -5.05 39.73
N GLU A 33 -46.82 -4.37 39.76
CA GLU A 33 -48.01 -4.82 40.49
C GLU A 33 -48.73 -6.05 39.88
N THR A 34 -48.34 -6.55 38.69
CA THR A 34 -49.00 -7.68 38.01
C THR A 34 -48.02 -8.75 37.56
N LYS A 35 -48.47 -10.00 37.39
CA LYS A 35 -47.60 -11.09 36.91
C LYS A 35 -47.06 -10.83 35.49
N LEU A 36 -47.92 -10.26 34.64
CA LEU A 36 -47.62 -9.79 33.27
C LEU A 36 -46.48 -8.77 33.21
N THR A 37 -46.31 -7.97 34.27
CA THR A 37 -45.24 -6.97 34.32
C THR A 37 -43.87 -7.56 34.55
N ARG A 38 -43.79 -8.60 35.38
CA ARG A 38 -42.51 -9.26 35.65
C ARG A 38 -41.98 -9.97 34.40
N ASP A 39 -42.88 -10.60 33.65
CA ASP A 39 -42.55 -11.25 32.37
C ASP A 39 -42.14 -10.22 31.31
N PHE A 40 -42.83 -9.08 31.23
CA PHE A 40 -42.44 -7.99 30.33
C PHE A 40 -41.07 -7.41 30.67
N ILE A 41 -40.80 -7.12 31.95
CA ILE A 41 -39.50 -6.59 32.41
C ILE A 41 -38.38 -7.60 32.10
N PHE A 42 -38.61 -8.89 32.35
CA PHE A 42 -37.64 -9.94 32.03
C PHE A 42 -37.37 -10.02 30.52
N LEU A 43 -38.41 -10.00 29.70
CA LEU A 43 -38.28 -10.07 28.24
C LEU A 43 -37.56 -8.83 27.69
N PHE A 44 -37.93 -7.64 28.19
CA PHE A 44 -37.31 -6.38 27.84
C PHE A 44 -35.84 -6.34 28.23
N ALA A 45 -35.50 -6.71 29.47
CA ALA A 45 -34.12 -6.76 29.94
C ALA A 45 -33.29 -7.81 29.19
N SER A 46 -33.87 -8.95 28.83
CA SER A 46 -33.20 -9.99 28.03
C SER A 46 -32.89 -9.48 26.62
N TRP A 47 -33.86 -8.82 25.97
CA TRP A 47 -33.66 -8.21 24.66
C TRP A 47 -32.64 -7.07 24.70
N PHE A 48 -32.69 -6.25 25.73
CA PHE A 48 -31.74 -5.15 25.92
C PHE A 48 -30.32 -5.67 26.16
N SER A 49 -30.16 -6.72 26.98
CA SER A 49 -28.88 -7.39 27.19
C SER A 49 -28.35 -8.01 25.91
N LEU A 50 -29.20 -8.64 25.09
CA LEU A 50 -28.83 -9.19 23.80
C LEU A 50 -28.36 -8.11 22.82
N LEU A 51 -29.06 -6.96 22.76
CA LEU A 51 -28.64 -5.83 21.93
C LEU A 51 -27.30 -5.23 22.38
N ILE A 52 -27.09 -5.06 23.69
CA ILE A 52 -25.82 -4.58 24.24
C ILE A 52 -24.69 -5.55 23.91
N PHE A 53 -24.95 -6.86 24.06
CA PHE A 53 -23.98 -7.91 23.74
C PHE A 53 -23.53 -7.81 22.27
N PHE A 54 -24.46 -7.81 21.31
CA PHE A 54 -24.10 -7.68 19.88
C PHE A 54 -23.44 -6.34 19.56
N SER A 55 -23.89 -5.24 20.16
CA SER A 55 -23.29 -3.91 19.94
C SER A 55 -21.83 -3.87 20.40
N PHE A 56 -21.49 -4.48 21.54
CA PHE A 56 -20.12 -4.55 22.04
C PHE A 56 -19.21 -5.38 21.11
N PHE A 57 -19.69 -6.50 20.60
CA PHE A 57 -18.94 -7.34 19.66
C PHE A 57 -18.73 -6.68 18.29
N ILE A 58 -19.73 -5.96 17.77
CA ILE A 58 -19.58 -5.15 16.54
C ILE A 58 -18.52 -4.07 16.75
N LEU A 59 -18.57 -3.35 17.88
CA LEU A 59 -17.62 -2.28 18.18
C LEU A 59 -16.19 -2.80 18.39
N ALA A 60 -16.05 -4.02 18.92
CA ALA A 60 -14.77 -4.69 19.11
C ALA A 60 -14.24 -5.40 17.85
N GLU A 61 -14.97 -5.36 16.74
CA GLU A 61 -14.67 -6.12 15.51
C GLU A 61 -14.45 -7.63 15.77
N GLN A 62 -15.12 -8.20 16.76
CA GLN A 62 -14.99 -9.62 17.12
C GLN A 62 -16.29 -10.38 16.87
N ASN A 63 -16.18 -11.64 16.45
CA ASN A 63 -17.33 -12.51 16.23
C ASN A 63 -17.96 -12.93 17.59
N PRO A 64 -19.24 -12.60 17.87
CA PRO A 64 -19.92 -12.93 19.13
C PRO A 64 -20.06 -14.44 19.39
N PHE A 65 -19.97 -15.27 18.36
CA PHE A 65 -20.10 -16.71 18.46
C PHE A 65 -18.77 -17.44 18.69
N ARG A 66 -17.64 -16.69 18.76
CA ARG A 66 -16.30 -17.27 18.97
C ARG A 66 -16.18 -18.08 20.27
N LEU A 67 -16.94 -17.72 21.30
CA LEU A 67 -16.98 -18.43 22.59
C LEU A 67 -17.77 -19.75 22.56
N LEU A 68 -18.61 -19.97 21.54
CA LEU A 68 -19.40 -21.20 21.41
C LEU A 68 -18.62 -22.34 20.78
N VAL A 69 -17.48 -22.05 20.14
CA VAL A 69 -16.60 -23.07 19.58
C VAL A 69 -15.48 -23.34 20.58
N PRO A 70 -15.51 -24.47 21.31
CA PRO A 70 -14.45 -24.79 22.26
C PRO A 70 -13.10 -24.90 21.52
N PHE A 71 -12.03 -24.44 22.19
CA PHE A 71 -10.64 -24.42 21.70
C PHE A 71 -10.24 -23.36 20.64
N GLN A 72 -11.10 -22.39 20.28
CA GLN A 72 -10.72 -21.22 19.45
C GLN A 72 -10.05 -20.06 20.21
N LEU A 73 -9.14 -20.37 21.14
CA LEU A 73 -8.27 -19.35 21.77
C LEU A 73 -7.36 -18.67 20.73
N TYR A 74 -7.07 -19.36 19.64
CA TYR A 74 -6.30 -18.85 18.51
C TYR A 74 -7.23 -18.11 17.55
N SER A 75 -6.89 -16.87 17.20
CA SER A 75 -7.47 -16.19 16.03
C SER A 75 -7.24 -17.08 14.82
N TYR A 76 -8.25 -17.23 13.94
CA TYR A 76 -7.99 -17.78 12.62
C TYR A 76 -6.78 -17.06 12.02
N PRO A 77 -5.81 -17.77 11.42
CA PRO A 77 -4.72 -17.10 10.72
C PRO A 77 -5.37 -16.14 9.73
N SER A 78 -5.04 -14.86 9.82
CA SER A 78 -5.50 -13.87 8.85
C SER A 78 -5.10 -14.39 7.48
N LEU A 79 -6.09 -14.71 6.63
CA LEU A 79 -5.81 -15.15 5.27
C LEU A 79 -5.05 -14.01 4.58
N ASP A 80 -3.79 -14.26 4.28
CA ASP A 80 -2.99 -13.33 3.49
C ASP A 80 -3.50 -13.39 2.05
N HIS A 81 -4.34 -12.42 1.68
CA HIS A 81 -4.94 -12.32 0.34
C HIS A 81 -3.93 -11.91 -0.74
N ARG A 82 -2.65 -11.74 -0.39
CA ARG A 82 -1.60 -11.37 -1.33
C ARG A 82 -1.12 -12.58 -2.11
N GLU A 83 -0.98 -12.42 -3.42
CA GLU A 83 -0.43 -13.44 -4.30
C GLU A 83 1.05 -13.18 -4.54
N PRO A 84 1.88 -14.23 -4.69
CA PRO A 84 3.27 -14.06 -5.11
C PRO A 84 3.33 -13.61 -6.57
N VAL A 85 4.00 -12.48 -6.81
CA VAL A 85 4.20 -11.82 -8.09
C VAL A 85 5.70 -11.74 -8.35
N VAL A 86 6.12 -11.99 -9.58
CA VAL A 86 7.54 -11.94 -9.95
C VAL A 86 7.93 -10.48 -10.21
N ILE A 87 8.92 -9.99 -9.47
CA ILE A 87 9.50 -8.65 -9.62
C ILE A 87 10.98 -8.82 -9.89
N TYR A 88 11.54 -8.07 -10.84
CA TYR A 88 12.98 -8.04 -11.05
C TYR A 88 13.62 -6.96 -10.20
N ILE A 89 14.70 -7.36 -9.52
CA ILE A 89 15.62 -6.46 -8.82
C ILE A 89 16.92 -6.35 -9.60
N SER A 90 17.67 -5.27 -9.38
CA SER A 90 18.89 -4.97 -10.12
C SER A 90 20.04 -4.66 -9.17
N ASN A 91 21.26 -5.01 -9.58
CA ASN A 91 22.50 -4.58 -8.91
C ASN A 91 22.97 -3.19 -9.38
N GLY A 92 22.20 -2.51 -10.24
CA GLY A 92 22.52 -1.20 -10.82
C GLY A 92 23.67 -1.20 -11.84
N GLU A 93 24.28 -2.36 -12.11
CA GLU A 93 25.35 -2.56 -13.10
C GLU A 93 24.88 -3.41 -14.30
N GLY A 94 23.58 -3.74 -14.32
CA GLY A 94 22.89 -4.36 -15.45
C GLY A 94 22.41 -5.79 -15.19
N GLU A 95 22.88 -6.45 -14.13
CA GLU A 95 22.41 -7.77 -13.74
C GLU A 95 21.05 -7.65 -13.03
N GLN A 96 20.13 -8.55 -13.38
CA GLN A 96 18.79 -8.60 -12.81
C GLN A 96 18.42 -10.01 -12.40
N ILE A 97 17.73 -10.13 -11.27
CA ILE A 97 17.25 -11.41 -10.74
C ILE A 97 15.74 -11.31 -10.45
N PRO A 98 14.94 -12.31 -10.83
CA PRO A 98 13.54 -12.38 -10.44
C PRO A 98 13.41 -12.77 -8.96
N ILE A 99 12.56 -12.06 -8.22
CA ILE A 99 12.19 -12.36 -6.84
C ILE A 99 10.67 -12.46 -6.72
N HIS A 100 10.17 -13.21 -5.74
CA HIS A 100 8.73 -13.33 -5.52
C HIS A 100 8.30 -12.39 -4.42
N ARG A 101 7.44 -11.43 -4.76
CA ARG A 101 6.85 -10.52 -3.79
C ARG A 101 5.38 -10.80 -3.60
N LYS A 102 4.94 -10.81 -2.35
CA LYS A 102 3.53 -10.92 -2.00
C LYS A 102 2.84 -9.58 -2.22
N VAL A 103 2.01 -9.52 -3.24
CA VAL A 103 1.32 -8.32 -3.68
C VAL A 103 -0.19 -8.57 -3.65
N LEU A 104 -0.97 -7.59 -3.18
CA LEU A 104 -2.43 -7.68 -3.25
C LEU A 104 -2.84 -7.45 -4.70
N LYS A 105 -2.96 -8.53 -5.48
CA LYS A 105 -3.25 -8.45 -6.91
C LYS A 105 -4.63 -7.85 -7.14
N GLN A 106 -4.65 -6.70 -7.79
CA GLN A 106 -5.89 -6.02 -8.18
C GLN A 106 -6.39 -6.58 -9.51
N GLU A 107 -7.71 -6.71 -9.65
CA GLU A 107 -8.33 -7.18 -10.90
C GLU A 107 -8.17 -6.15 -12.03
N GLU A 108 -8.13 -4.87 -11.70
CA GLU A 108 -7.93 -3.79 -12.65
C GLU A 108 -6.46 -3.71 -13.08
N THR A 109 -6.21 -3.88 -14.38
CA THR A 109 -4.87 -3.94 -14.95
C THR A 109 -4.04 -2.68 -14.69
N GLY A 110 -4.63 -1.50 -14.82
CA GLY A 110 -3.92 -0.23 -14.61
C GLY A 110 -3.47 -0.08 -13.15
N ALA A 111 -4.31 -0.50 -12.22
CA ALA A 111 -4.04 -0.44 -10.79
C ALA A 111 -2.97 -1.48 -10.39
N PHE A 112 -3.01 -2.67 -11.01
CA PHE A 112 -1.94 -3.66 -10.88
C PHE A 112 -0.59 -3.18 -11.45
N ILE A 113 -0.57 -2.52 -12.62
CA ILE A 113 0.66 -1.92 -13.17
C ILE A 113 1.22 -0.87 -12.21
N TYR A 114 0.38 0.03 -11.68
CA TYR A 114 0.78 1.03 -10.70
C TYR A 114 1.43 0.39 -9.46
N GLN A 115 0.88 -0.74 -9.01
CA GLN A 115 1.44 -1.52 -7.91
C GLN A 115 2.79 -2.15 -8.26
N LEU A 116 2.93 -2.78 -9.44
CA LEU A 116 4.19 -3.33 -9.93
C LEU A 116 5.29 -2.26 -9.99
N VAL A 117 4.97 -1.06 -10.48
CA VAL A 117 5.91 0.07 -10.53
C VAL A 117 6.42 0.43 -9.12
N GLY A 118 5.53 0.48 -8.13
CA GLY A 118 5.92 0.73 -6.75
C GLY A 118 6.75 -0.38 -6.12
N GLU A 119 6.46 -1.64 -6.48
CA GLU A 119 7.20 -2.79 -5.97
C GLU A 119 8.64 -2.82 -6.50
N VAL A 120 8.87 -2.47 -7.76
CA VAL A 120 10.23 -2.39 -8.34
C VAL A 120 11.11 -1.39 -7.58
N GLY A 121 10.57 -0.23 -7.20
CA GLY A 121 11.29 0.79 -6.42
C GLY A 121 11.37 0.51 -4.91
N SER A 122 10.62 -0.47 -4.42
CA SER A 122 10.57 -0.80 -3.00
C SER A 122 11.82 -1.55 -2.55
N PRO A 123 12.30 -1.30 -1.31
CA PRO A 123 13.56 -1.87 -0.83
C PRO A 123 13.53 -3.41 -0.92
N PRO A 124 14.65 -4.05 -1.27
CA PRO A 124 14.73 -5.51 -1.30
C PRO A 124 14.57 -6.03 0.14
N TYR A 125 13.50 -6.80 0.38
CA TYR A 125 13.37 -7.61 1.60
C TYR A 125 14.05 -8.94 1.32
N PHE A 126 15.07 -9.28 2.12
CA PHE A 126 15.86 -10.49 1.91
C PHE A 126 15.10 -11.73 2.38
N ASP A 127 14.83 -12.66 1.47
CA ASP A 127 14.75 -14.07 1.82
C ASP A 127 16.11 -14.70 1.49
N SER A 128 16.75 -15.30 2.49
CA SER A 128 18.09 -15.91 2.38
C SER A 128 18.21 -16.96 1.27
N VAL A 129 17.07 -17.55 0.86
CA VAL A 129 16.99 -18.56 -0.19
C VAL A 129 16.98 -17.92 -1.59
N GLU A 130 16.40 -16.73 -1.75
CA GLU A 130 16.30 -16.03 -3.04
C GLU A 130 17.57 -15.27 -3.42
N ALA A 131 18.49 -15.05 -2.47
CA ALA A 131 19.74 -14.30 -2.67
C ALA A 131 20.87 -15.07 -3.39
N LEU A 132 20.68 -16.38 -3.63
CA LEU A 132 21.63 -17.20 -4.36
C LEU A 132 21.51 -16.88 -5.86
N ALA A 133 22.44 -16.09 -6.38
CA ALA A 133 22.55 -15.88 -7.83
C ALA A 133 22.83 -17.20 -8.55
N LYS A 134 22.58 -17.23 -9.86
CA LYS A 134 22.76 -18.41 -10.73
C LYS A 134 24.16 -19.06 -10.64
N ASP A 135 25.16 -18.35 -10.12
CA ASP A 135 26.56 -18.77 -10.05
C ASP A 135 27.09 -18.96 -8.60
N GLY A 136 26.23 -19.07 -7.59
CA GLY A 136 26.64 -19.29 -6.20
C GLY A 136 27.29 -18.08 -5.50
N LYS A 137 27.32 -16.92 -6.17
CA LYS A 137 27.64 -15.62 -5.56
C LYS A 137 26.37 -15.02 -4.96
N ILE A 138 26.53 -14.32 -3.84
CA ILE A 138 25.42 -13.57 -3.21
C ILE A 138 25.12 -12.35 -4.09
N PHE A 139 23.89 -12.25 -4.58
CA PHE A 139 23.45 -11.07 -5.31
C PHE A 139 23.25 -9.89 -4.34
N SER A 140 23.90 -8.76 -4.63
CA SER A 140 23.75 -7.53 -3.84
C SER A 140 22.86 -6.53 -4.58
N PRO A 141 21.54 -6.51 -4.33
CA PRO A 141 20.64 -5.57 -4.99
C PRO A 141 20.92 -4.14 -4.57
N LYS A 142 20.86 -3.21 -5.53
CA LYS A 142 20.81 -1.77 -5.26
C LYS A 142 19.35 -1.34 -5.21
N LYS A 143 19.03 -0.41 -4.31
CA LYS A 143 17.68 0.18 -4.22
C LYS A 143 17.37 0.91 -5.52
N LEU A 144 16.25 0.61 -6.18
CA LEU A 144 15.82 1.32 -7.39
C LEU A 144 14.99 2.57 -7.05
N LEU A 145 14.68 3.39 -8.05
CA LEU A 145 13.87 4.60 -7.84
C LEU A 145 12.39 4.22 -7.69
N ASP A 146 11.69 4.80 -6.71
CA ASP A 146 10.23 4.71 -6.63
C ASP A 146 9.61 5.74 -7.59
N ILE A 147 9.31 5.29 -8.81
CA ILE A 147 8.74 6.13 -9.88
C ILE A 147 7.21 6.02 -9.96
N ARG A 148 6.56 5.36 -8.99
CA ARG A 148 5.12 5.08 -9.01
C ARG A 148 4.27 6.34 -9.14
N PHE A 149 4.62 7.40 -8.41
CA PHE A 149 3.89 8.67 -8.46
C PHE A 149 4.11 9.47 -9.75
N ALA A 150 5.12 9.09 -10.54
CA ALA A 150 5.32 9.67 -11.86
C ALA A 150 4.49 8.98 -12.95
N LEU A 151 3.87 7.83 -12.67
CA LEU A 151 2.99 7.15 -13.61
C LEU A 151 1.72 7.98 -13.82
N LYS A 152 1.57 8.57 -15.00
CA LYS A 152 0.39 9.36 -15.35
C LYS A 152 -0.73 8.46 -15.85
N GLN A 153 -0.41 7.56 -16.77
CA GLN A 153 -1.37 6.61 -17.33
C GLN A 153 -0.65 5.41 -17.94
N SER A 154 -1.32 4.26 -17.96
CA SER A 154 -0.90 3.08 -18.72
C SER A 154 -2.09 2.47 -19.44
N TRP A 155 -1.89 1.96 -20.65
CA TRP A 155 -2.94 1.28 -21.42
C TRP A 155 -2.35 0.32 -22.44
N PHE A 156 -3.12 -0.73 -22.74
CA PHE A 156 -2.78 -1.70 -23.76
C PHE A 156 -3.30 -1.29 -25.14
N VAL A 157 -2.56 -1.68 -26.17
CA VAL A 157 -2.86 -1.47 -27.59
C VAL A 157 -2.62 -2.79 -28.31
N GLU A 158 -3.19 -2.95 -29.51
CA GLU A 158 -2.98 -4.13 -30.36
C GLU A 158 -3.37 -5.45 -29.68
N LYS A 159 -4.57 -5.51 -29.08
CA LYS A 159 -5.10 -6.70 -28.37
C LYS A 159 -4.14 -7.19 -27.28
N ASP A 160 -3.74 -6.28 -26.40
CA ASP A 160 -2.89 -6.55 -25.22
C ASP A 160 -1.45 -6.99 -25.52
N THR A 161 -0.98 -6.82 -26.75
CA THR A 161 0.39 -7.16 -27.14
C THR A 161 1.38 -5.99 -27.01
N LYS A 162 0.88 -4.76 -26.94
CA LYS A 162 1.70 -3.55 -26.74
C LYS A 162 1.19 -2.75 -25.54
N LEU A 163 2.08 -2.42 -24.62
CA LEU A 163 1.77 -1.57 -23.46
C LEU A 163 2.39 -0.20 -23.65
N ILE A 164 1.60 0.86 -23.51
CA ILE A 164 2.10 2.23 -23.48
C ILE A 164 2.04 2.75 -22.04
N ILE A 165 3.15 3.32 -21.58
CA ILE A 165 3.29 3.90 -20.25
C ILE A 165 3.66 5.37 -20.40
N ASP A 166 2.79 6.27 -19.94
CA ASP A 166 3.02 7.72 -19.94
C ASP A 166 3.52 8.18 -18.58
N TRP A 167 4.70 8.80 -18.56
CA TRP A 167 5.38 9.30 -17.39
C TRP A 167 5.34 10.82 -17.31
N ASN A 168 5.15 11.33 -16.09
CA ASN A 168 5.29 12.75 -15.78
C ASN A 168 6.76 13.09 -15.55
N LEU A 169 7.36 13.82 -16.49
CA LEU A 169 8.79 14.11 -16.50
C LEU A 169 9.26 15.01 -15.34
N PRO A 170 8.55 16.10 -14.98
CA PRO A 170 8.85 16.86 -13.76
C PRO A 170 8.90 16.00 -12.49
N ILE A 171 7.96 15.06 -12.32
CA ILE A 171 7.94 14.19 -11.13
C ILE A 171 9.11 13.20 -11.17
N LEU A 172 9.43 12.63 -12.35
CA LEU A 172 10.61 11.77 -12.48
C LEU A 172 11.90 12.50 -12.12
N GLN A 173 12.04 13.78 -12.49
CA GLN A 173 13.20 14.60 -12.13
C GLN A 173 13.29 14.81 -10.61
N ASP A 174 12.18 15.18 -9.97
CA ASP A 174 12.12 15.34 -8.52
C ASP A 174 12.49 14.03 -7.79
N VAL A 175 12.02 12.88 -8.31
CA VAL A 175 12.38 11.56 -7.78
C VAL A 175 13.87 11.29 -7.95
N MET A 176 14.48 11.59 -9.11
CA MET A 176 15.92 11.43 -9.33
C MET A 176 16.76 12.35 -8.43
N GLU A 177 16.29 13.58 -8.18
CA GLU A 177 16.98 14.54 -7.34
C GLU A 177 16.99 14.14 -5.88
N LYS A 178 15.85 13.63 -5.38
CA LYS A 178 15.69 13.09 -4.03
C LYS A 178 16.32 11.72 -3.84
N TYR A 179 16.57 11.00 -4.93
CA TYR A 179 17.16 9.68 -4.88
C TYR A 179 18.61 9.74 -4.38
N ARG A 180 18.88 8.96 -3.34
CA ARG A 180 20.20 8.89 -2.73
C ARG A 180 21.08 7.92 -3.51
N LEU A 181 22.10 8.46 -4.18
CA LEU A 181 23.05 7.64 -4.94
C LEU A 181 23.96 6.83 -3.99
N PRO A 182 24.41 5.64 -4.41
CA PRO A 182 25.45 4.89 -3.70
C PRO A 182 26.75 5.71 -3.58
N ARG A 183 27.60 5.48 -2.58
CA ARG A 183 28.96 6.05 -2.61
C ARG A 183 29.81 5.34 -3.67
N THR A 184 30.54 6.08 -4.49
CA THR A 184 31.65 5.52 -5.27
C THR A 184 32.81 5.31 -4.29
N LYS A 185 33.31 4.09 -4.16
CA LYS A 185 34.59 3.88 -3.49
C LYS A 185 35.65 4.55 -4.37
N THR A 186 36.20 5.68 -3.93
CA THR A 186 37.41 6.24 -4.52
C THR A 186 38.59 5.39 -4.05
N ASP A 187 39.39 4.88 -4.99
CA ASP A 187 40.56 4.03 -4.75
C ASP A 187 41.67 4.68 -3.88
N GLU A 188 41.49 5.92 -3.41
CA GLU A 188 42.47 6.68 -2.64
C GLU A 188 42.55 6.29 -1.14
N LEU A 189 41.71 5.37 -0.67
CA LEU A 189 41.73 4.85 0.72
C LEU A 189 42.03 3.33 0.76
N ALA A 190 42.93 2.86 -0.11
CA ALA A 190 43.42 1.49 -0.09
C ALA A 190 44.25 1.13 1.16
N ASP A 191 44.60 2.09 2.03
CA ASP A 191 45.60 1.88 3.10
C ASP A 191 45.07 1.94 4.55
N SER A 192 43.76 1.97 4.79
CA SER A 192 43.28 1.74 6.15
C SER A 192 41.86 1.21 6.18
N GLU A 193 41.73 -0.10 6.18
CA GLU A 193 40.93 -0.85 7.16
C GLU A 193 41.07 -2.32 6.83
N GLU A 194 41.85 -3.04 7.65
CA GLU A 194 41.76 -4.49 7.71
C GLU A 194 40.30 -4.86 7.92
N GLU A 195 39.74 -5.53 6.92
CA GLU A 195 38.39 -6.04 6.89
C GLU A 195 38.20 -6.94 8.13
N ASN A 196 37.50 -6.45 9.15
CA ASN A 196 37.08 -7.29 10.26
C ASN A 196 35.88 -8.13 9.79
N PRO A 197 36.04 -9.45 9.55
CA PRO A 197 34.99 -10.29 8.98
C PRO A 197 33.78 -10.47 9.89
N ASN A 198 33.83 -9.99 11.14
CA ASN A 198 32.74 -10.03 12.12
C ASN A 198 32.16 -8.64 12.45
N ALA A 199 32.54 -7.58 11.74
CA ALA A 199 31.84 -6.30 11.89
C ALA A 199 30.40 -6.46 11.39
N PRO A 200 29.36 -6.09 12.18
CA PRO A 200 27.99 -6.10 11.68
C PRO A 200 27.94 -5.21 10.44
N VAL A 201 27.63 -5.83 9.29
CA VAL A 201 27.50 -5.13 8.01
C VAL A 201 26.50 -4.01 8.21
N ASP A 202 26.99 -2.78 8.19
CA ASP A 202 26.22 -1.59 8.47
C ASP A 202 25.30 -1.33 7.26
N THR A 203 24.18 -2.04 7.23
CA THR A 203 23.24 -2.15 6.09
C THR A 203 22.57 -0.83 5.69
N ILE A 204 22.89 0.27 6.37
CA ILE A 204 22.18 1.55 6.29
C ILE A 204 23.08 2.67 5.71
N THR A 205 24.39 2.46 5.63
CA THR A 205 25.36 3.54 5.32
C THR A 205 25.84 3.50 3.86
N TYR A 206 24.92 3.27 2.92
CA TYR A 206 25.21 3.20 1.47
C TYR A 206 25.06 4.53 0.72
N TYR A 207 24.66 5.63 1.38
CA TYR A 207 24.11 6.79 0.68
C TYR A 207 25.02 8.04 0.74
N THR A 208 25.18 8.74 -0.39
CA THR A 208 25.57 10.15 -0.41
C THR A 208 24.37 11.03 -0.07
N ALA A 209 24.08 11.09 1.22
CA ALA A 209 23.43 12.26 1.82
C ALA A 209 24.24 12.60 3.08
N GLY A 210 25.45 13.11 2.89
CA GLY A 210 26.39 13.26 4.00
C GLY A 210 27.50 14.26 3.71
N THR A 211 27.30 15.45 4.27
CA THR A 211 28.29 16.43 4.76
C THR A 211 29.02 17.31 3.74
N ASP A 212 29.08 18.62 4.05
CA ASP A 212 29.89 19.68 3.42
C ASP A 212 31.42 19.40 3.43
N THR A 213 31.85 18.20 3.82
CA THR A 213 33.24 17.85 4.16
C THR A 213 33.80 16.70 3.32
N GLY A 214 33.30 16.50 2.09
CA GLY A 214 33.89 15.59 1.09
C GLY A 214 34.12 16.30 -0.25
N PRO A 215 34.98 15.76 -1.14
CA PRO A 215 35.14 16.30 -2.48
C PRO A 215 33.78 16.27 -3.19
N LYS A 216 33.24 17.45 -3.54
CA LYS A 216 31.99 17.57 -4.28
C LYS A 216 32.21 17.00 -5.68
N GLU A 217 31.59 15.84 -5.96
CA GLU A 217 31.49 15.31 -7.32
C GLU A 217 30.89 16.40 -8.23
N SER A 218 31.36 16.49 -9.48
CA SER A 218 30.78 17.44 -10.43
C SER A 218 29.31 17.09 -10.70
N GLU A 219 28.48 18.11 -10.89
CA GLU A 219 27.04 17.92 -11.14
C GLU A 219 26.79 17.03 -12.37
N GLU A 220 27.67 17.07 -13.37
CA GLU A 220 27.61 16.20 -14.55
C GLU A 220 27.73 14.71 -14.21
N VAL A 221 28.63 14.35 -13.29
CA VAL A 221 28.82 12.95 -12.85
C VAL A 221 27.60 12.48 -12.07
N VAL A 222 27.10 13.32 -11.16
CA VAL A 222 25.88 13.03 -10.38
C VAL A 222 24.69 12.82 -11.31
N ASN A 223 24.50 13.68 -12.32
CA ASN A 223 23.40 13.58 -13.26
C ASN A 223 23.49 12.32 -14.14
N LYS A 224 24.69 11.96 -14.63
CA LYS A 224 24.90 10.68 -15.34
C LYS A 224 24.51 9.48 -14.49
N ARG A 225 24.88 9.49 -13.21
CA ARG A 225 24.56 8.39 -12.27
C ARG A 225 23.06 8.31 -11.96
N ARG A 226 22.38 9.45 -11.85
CA ARG A 226 20.90 9.50 -11.72
C ARG A 226 20.22 8.88 -12.94
N ILE A 227 20.68 9.20 -14.14
CA ILE A 227 20.17 8.61 -15.39
C ILE A 227 20.42 7.10 -15.43
N LEU A 228 21.60 6.63 -15.06
CA LEU A 228 21.88 5.19 -14.99
C LEU A 228 20.98 4.47 -13.98
N ALA A 229 20.73 5.07 -12.82
CA ALA A 229 19.81 4.52 -11.84
C ALA A 229 18.37 4.48 -12.39
N MET A 230 17.93 5.51 -13.10
CA MET A 230 16.64 5.54 -13.79
C MET A 230 16.54 4.45 -14.87
N GLU A 231 17.57 4.30 -15.69
CA GLU A 231 17.63 3.28 -16.74
C GLU A 231 17.54 1.87 -16.13
N SER A 232 18.28 1.61 -15.05
CA SER A 232 18.22 0.34 -14.33
C SER A 232 16.83 0.06 -13.74
N THR A 233 16.14 1.12 -13.29
CA THR A 233 14.77 1.05 -12.76
C THR A 233 13.78 0.70 -13.86
N ILE A 234 13.83 1.39 -15.00
CA ILE A 234 12.95 1.14 -16.15
C ILE A 234 13.21 -0.27 -16.71
N ARG A 235 14.47 -0.71 -16.79
CA ARG A 235 14.82 -2.05 -17.25
C ARG A 235 14.22 -3.13 -16.34
N ALA A 236 14.34 -2.98 -15.02
CA ALA A 236 13.78 -3.91 -14.04
C ALA A 236 12.24 -3.92 -14.08
N LEU A 237 11.62 -2.75 -14.27
CA LEU A 237 10.19 -2.63 -14.48
C LEU A 237 9.74 -3.39 -15.74
N ASN A 238 10.45 -3.23 -16.85
CA ASN A 238 10.10 -3.89 -18.10
C ASN A 238 10.18 -5.41 -17.98
N ALA A 239 11.25 -5.94 -17.37
CA ALA A 239 11.36 -7.37 -17.09
C ALA A 239 10.21 -7.88 -16.21
N SER A 240 9.83 -7.10 -15.18
CA SER A 240 8.70 -7.43 -14.31
C SER A 240 7.37 -7.42 -15.07
N LEU A 241 7.13 -6.45 -15.94
CA LEU A 241 5.92 -6.37 -16.74
C LEU A 241 5.82 -7.52 -17.75
N PHE A 242 6.92 -7.90 -18.40
CA PHE A 242 6.92 -9.03 -19.35
C PHE A 242 6.64 -10.38 -18.68
N GLU A 243 7.09 -10.61 -17.44
CA GLU A 243 6.76 -11.84 -16.71
C GLU A 243 5.30 -11.89 -16.28
N ASN A 244 4.76 -10.76 -15.81
CA ASN A 244 3.39 -10.71 -15.28
C ASN A 244 2.33 -10.63 -16.39
N PHE A 245 2.66 -10.07 -17.56
CA PHE A 245 1.80 -9.98 -18.73
C PHE A 245 2.34 -10.83 -19.88
N LYS A 246 2.00 -12.12 -19.89
CA LYS A 246 2.61 -13.10 -20.82
C LYS A 246 2.38 -12.82 -22.31
N ASP A 247 1.27 -12.16 -22.65
CA ASP A 247 0.92 -11.82 -24.04
C ASP A 247 1.60 -10.54 -24.54
N LEU A 248 2.24 -9.80 -23.63
CA LEU A 248 2.94 -8.56 -23.92
C LEU A 248 4.22 -8.82 -24.72
N LYS A 249 4.38 -8.11 -25.85
CA LYS A 249 5.53 -8.20 -26.75
C LYS A 249 6.41 -6.96 -26.72
N SER A 250 5.80 -5.78 -26.55
CA SER A 250 6.54 -4.52 -26.50
C SER A 250 5.96 -3.54 -25.49
N ILE A 251 6.84 -2.73 -24.91
CA ILE A 251 6.52 -1.65 -23.97
C ILE A 251 7.07 -0.35 -24.55
N GLU A 252 6.23 0.66 -24.68
CA GLU A 252 6.60 2.00 -25.11
C GLU A 252 6.47 2.97 -23.94
N HIS A 253 7.57 3.63 -23.58
CA HIS A 253 7.61 4.68 -22.57
C HIS A 253 7.49 6.05 -23.24
N LYS A 254 6.50 6.82 -22.81
CA LYS A 254 6.33 8.22 -23.17
C LYS A 254 6.73 9.09 -21.99
N PHE A 255 7.53 10.12 -22.26
CA PHE A 255 7.99 11.07 -21.27
C PHE A 255 7.33 12.42 -21.55
N SER A 256 6.28 12.74 -20.78
CA SER A 256 5.46 13.92 -20.97
C SER A 256 5.82 15.03 -19.98
N GLY A 257 6.04 16.25 -20.48
CA GLY A 257 6.30 17.44 -19.68
C GLY A 257 7.59 18.16 -20.11
N GLU A 258 7.84 19.32 -19.50
CA GLU A 258 9.07 20.07 -19.74
C GLU A 258 10.26 19.37 -19.08
N ALA A 259 11.28 19.08 -19.88
CA ALA A 259 12.50 18.43 -19.42
C ALA A 259 13.51 19.48 -18.96
N ASN A 260 14.19 19.24 -17.83
CA ASN A 260 15.42 19.96 -17.54
C ASN A 260 16.51 19.43 -18.49
N THR A 261 17.14 20.33 -19.24
CA THR A 261 18.20 20.02 -20.23
C THR A 261 19.45 19.40 -19.59
N ALA A 262 19.62 19.52 -18.27
CA ALA A 262 20.70 18.86 -17.54
C ALA A 262 20.62 17.32 -17.57
N TYR A 263 19.42 16.76 -17.79
CA TYR A 263 19.20 15.33 -17.87
C TYR A 263 19.02 14.89 -19.32
N GLN A 264 19.91 14.03 -19.81
CA GLN A 264 19.88 13.49 -21.17
C GLN A 264 18.83 12.37 -21.30
N TRP A 265 17.54 12.71 -21.19
CA TRP A 265 16.42 11.75 -21.25
C TRP A 265 16.39 10.90 -22.52
N GLU A 266 16.95 11.41 -23.62
CA GLU A 266 17.08 10.72 -24.91
C GLU A 266 17.93 9.44 -24.83
N THR A 267 18.76 9.30 -23.79
CA THR A 267 19.58 8.08 -23.58
C THR A 267 18.77 6.90 -23.05
N ILE A 268 17.60 7.16 -22.45
CA ILE A 268 16.74 6.10 -21.92
C ILE A 268 15.94 5.52 -23.07
N SER A 269 16.09 4.21 -23.33
CA SER A 269 15.37 3.56 -24.43
C SER A 269 13.86 3.71 -24.28
N PRO A 270 13.17 4.36 -25.22
CA PRO A 270 11.73 4.57 -25.15
C PRO A 270 10.94 3.30 -25.51
N LEU A 271 11.59 2.32 -26.13
CA LEU A 271 10.97 1.06 -26.54
C LEU A 271 11.74 -0.11 -25.94
N ALA A 272 10.99 -1.01 -25.31
CA ALA A 272 11.50 -2.31 -24.89
C ALA A 272 10.71 -3.40 -25.61
N SER A 273 11.40 -4.34 -26.23
CA SER A 273 10.82 -5.56 -26.78
C SER A 273 11.17 -6.73 -25.88
N ARG A 274 10.28 -7.71 -25.82
CA ARG A 274 10.60 -8.98 -25.18
C ARG A 274 11.83 -9.61 -25.88
N PRO A 275 12.86 -10.05 -25.15
CA PRO A 275 13.99 -10.76 -25.74
C PRO A 275 13.56 -12.10 -26.37
#